data_AF-A0A7K2NZ34-F1
#
_entry.id   AF-A0A7K2NZ34-F1
#
_cell.length_a   1.000
_cell.length_b   1.000
_cell.length_c   1.000
_cell.angle_alpha   90.00
_cell.angle_beta   90.00
_cell.angle_gamma   90.00
#
_symmetry.space_group_name_H-M   'P 1'
#
loop_
_entity.id
_entity.type
_entity.pdbx_description
1 polymer ?
#
loop_
_entity_poly.entity_id
_entity_poly.type
_entity_poly.pdbx_seq_one_letter_code
_entity_poly.pdbx_strand_id
1 'polypeptide(L)'
;MAAGPVAERLAALELVDHHCHGAVTDDLDRAGFEALLTEGEAWPGVSPFDSPVGLAVRRHCAPLLGLPRHCPAGVYLARRSELGAAEVNRRFLRAARTGAFCVDTGYAPHRVTAPAELAEAAGAKAYDVVRLEGVAEAVAADGVEPDAYARAFRTAAWEAVRRPGVVAVKSVAAYRTGFDLDPARPSPAEVTEAARH
;
A
#
# COMPACT_ATOMS: atom_id res chain seq x y z
N MET A 1 -23.87 -13.43 21.29
CA MET A 1 -24.05 -14.78 20.71
C MET A 1 -22.67 -15.32 20.39
N ALA A 2 -22.39 -16.59 20.73
CA ALA A 2 -21.16 -17.22 20.26
C ALA A 2 -21.14 -17.22 18.73
N ALA A 3 -19.97 -17.04 18.14
CA ALA A 3 -19.81 -17.13 16.69
C ALA A 3 -20.23 -18.53 16.23
N GLY A 4 -20.96 -18.65 15.12
CA GLY A 4 -21.28 -19.95 14.56
C GLY A 4 -20.02 -20.65 14.00
N PRO A 5 -20.06 -21.96 13.73
CA PRO A 5 -18.88 -22.74 13.30
C PRO A 5 -18.22 -22.21 12.02
N VAL A 6 -18.98 -21.59 11.12
CA VAL A 6 -18.44 -20.93 9.92
C VAL A 6 -17.57 -19.72 10.29
N ALA A 7 -18.05 -18.87 11.20
CA ALA A 7 -17.32 -17.68 11.62
C ALA A 7 -16.05 -18.04 12.40
N GLU A 8 -16.10 -19.08 13.23
CA GLU A 8 -14.91 -19.62 13.90
C GLU A 8 -13.90 -20.17 12.89
N ARG A 9 -14.36 -20.90 11.87
CA ARG A 9 -13.48 -21.43 10.82
C ARG A 9 -12.82 -20.31 10.02
N LEU A 10 -13.59 -19.30 9.60
CA LEU A 10 -13.05 -18.15 8.87
C LEU A 10 -12.05 -17.36 9.71
N ALA A 11 -12.37 -17.12 10.98
CA ALA A 11 -11.47 -16.44 11.91
C ALA A 11 -10.17 -17.22 12.14
N ALA A 12 -10.15 -18.54 11.94
CA ALA A 12 -8.95 -19.36 12.08
C ALA A 12 -8.04 -19.35 10.84
N LEU A 13 -8.51 -18.88 9.68
CA LEU A 13 -7.70 -18.84 8.46
C LEU A 13 -6.63 -17.75 8.52
N GLU A 14 -5.49 -18.05 7.93
CA GLU A 14 -4.45 -17.06 7.65
C GLU A 14 -4.81 -16.29 6.37
N LEU A 15 -4.61 -14.98 6.39
CA LEU A 15 -4.93 -14.11 5.26
C LEU A 15 -3.77 -14.03 4.26
N VAL A 16 -4.11 -13.77 2.99
CA VAL A 16 -3.17 -13.31 1.97
C VAL A 16 -3.61 -11.92 1.57
N ASP A 17 -2.76 -10.94 1.87
CA ASP A 17 -2.97 -9.57 1.41
C ASP A 17 -2.38 -9.44 0.01
N HIS A 18 -3.24 -9.60 -1.00
CA HIS A 18 -2.82 -9.69 -2.39
C HIS A 18 -2.41 -8.34 -3.00
N HIS A 19 -2.62 -7.22 -2.28
CA HIS A 19 -2.16 -5.90 -2.70
C HIS A 19 -2.14 -4.93 -1.51
N CYS A 20 -0.94 -4.64 -1.03
CA CYS A 20 -0.73 -3.65 0.01
C CYS A 20 0.47 -2.73 -0.32
N HIS A 21 0.73 -1.78 0.56
CA HIS A 21 1.95 -1.00 0.58
C HIS A 21 2.76 -1.32 1.85
N GLY A 22 4.00 -0.83 1.90
CA GLY A 22 4.81 -0.91 3.11
C GLY A 22 4.20 -0.11 4.26
N ALA A 23 4.59 -0.43 5.49
CA ALA A 23 4.19 0.33 6.67
C ALA A 23 5.14 1.52 6.88
N VAL A 24 4.61 2.69 7.25
CA VAL A 24 5.42 3.88 7.53
C VAL A 24 6.40 3.60 8.66
N THR A 25 7.67 3.96 8.45
CA THR A 25 8.76 3.67 9.40
C THR A 25 9.05 4.81 10.36
N ASP A 26 8.60 6.02 10.03
CA ASP A 26 8.86 7.22 10.82
C ASP A 26 7.78 7.44 11.87
N ASP A 27 8.16 8.05 13.00
CA ASP A 27 7.19 8.50 13.99
C ASP A 27 6.41 9.70 13.44
N LEU A 28 5.11 9.51 13.24
CA LEU A 28 4.23 10.53 12.69
C LEU A 28 3.73 11.47 13.79
N ASP A 29 3.70 12.76 13.47
CA ASP A 29 2.89 13.70 14.23
C ASP A 29 1.39 13.50 13.91
N ARG A 30 0.53 14.32 14.53
CA ARG A 30 -0.91 14.25 14.33
C ARG A 30 -1.29 14.46 12.87
N ALA A 31 -0.70 15.45 12.19
CA ALA A 31 -1.06 15.81 10.83
C ALA A 31 -0.67 14.69 9.85
N GLY A 32 0.55 14.15 9.99
CA GLY A 32 1.03 13.02 9.20
C GLY A 32 0.20 11.77 9.42
N PHE A 33 -0.25 11.48 10.65
CA PHE A 33 -1.14 10.34 10.90
C PHE A 33 -2.53 10.57 10.30
N GLU A 34 -3.11 11.76 10.47
CA GLU A 34 -4.43 12.08 9.92
C GLU A 34 -4.47 12.04 8.39
N ALA A 35 -3.38 12.41 7.73
CA ALA A 35 -3.24 12.28 6.28
C ALA A 35 -3.33 10.82 5.80
N LEU A 36 -3.00 9.83 6.65
CA LEU A 36 -3.12 8.40 6.32
C LEU A 36 -4.49 7.79 6.63
N LEU A 37 -5.43 8.57 7.16
CA LEU A 37 -6.80 8.11 7.43
C LEU A 37 -7.78 8.46 6.30
N THR A 38 -7.32 9.15 5.25
CA THR A 38 -8.14 9.66 4.16
C THR A 38 -7.35 9.71 2.85
N GLU A 39 -8.04 9.44 1.73
CA GLU A 39 -7.50 9.64 0.37
C GLU A 39 -7.86 11.04 -0.18
N GLY A 40 -8.74 11.77 0.50
CA GLY A 40 -9.16 13.13 0.14
C GLY A 40 -8.47 14.20 0.99
N GLU A 41 -8.67 15.45 0.60
CA GLU A 41 -8.17 16.61 1.34
C GLU A 41 -8.80 16.75 2.73
N ALA A 42 -8.07 17.41 3.64
CA ALA A 42 -8.57 17.72 4.97
C ALA A 42 -9.81 18.63 4.88
N TRP A 43 -10.93 18.18 5.46
CA TRP A 43 -12.14 18.99 5.51
C TRP A 43 -12.12 19.93 6.72
N PRO A 44 -12.32 21.25 6.56
CA PRO A 44 -12.26 22.20 7.66
C PRO A 44 -13.20 21.83 8.81
N GLY A 45 -12.65 21.71 10.03
CA GLY A 45 -13.42 21.42 11.24
C GLY A 45 -13.82 19.95 11.44
N VAL A 46 -13.40 19.04 10.56
CA VAL A 46 -13.68 17.60 10.67
C VAL A 46 -12.36 16.84 10.78
N SER A 47 -12.18 16.10 11.88
CA SER A 47 -11.00 15.24 12.02
C SER A 47 -11.19 13.93 11.25
N PRO A 48 -10.19 13.45 10.49
CA PRO A 48 -10.23 12.10 9.91
C PRO A 48 -10.42 10.99 10.95
N PHE A 49 -10.19 11.24 12.24
CA PHE A 49 -10.52 10.30 13.32
C PHE A 49 -12.02 10.07 13.52
N ASP A 50 -12.87 10.95 13.00
CA ASP A 50 -14.33 10.86 13.05
C ASP A 50 -14.91 10.11 11.82
N SER A 51 -14.05 9.77 10.85
CA SER A 51 -14.42 8.90 9.73
C SER A 51 -14.60 7.43 10.16
N PRO A 52 -15.28 6.60 9.35
CA PRO A 52 -15.33 5.15 9.58
C PRO A 52 -13.95 4.50 9.77
N VAL A 53 -12.92 4.95 9.02
CA VAL A 53 -11.54 4.45 9.15
C VAL A 53 -10.95 4.86 10.49
N GLY A 54 -11.08 6.13 10.88
CA GLY A 54 -10.63 6.64 12.18
C GLY A 54 -11.26 5.92 13.38
N LEU A 55 -12.54 5.58 13.27
CA LEU A 55 -13.26 4.77 14.26
C LEU A 55 -12.76 3.32 14.29
N ALA A 56 -12.53 2.71 13.12
CA ALA A 56 -12.01 1.35 13.00
C ALA A 56 -10.60 1.22 13.59
N VAL A 57 -9.70 2.17 13.31
CA VAL A 57 -8.35 2.21 13.90
C VAL A 57 -8.44 2.21 15.42
N ARG A 58 -9.20 3.15 16.02
CA ARG A 58 -9.33 3.22 17.49
C ARG A 58 -10.10 2.04 18.09
N ARG A 59 -10.91 1.34 17.31
CA ARG A 59 -11.59 0.10 17.73
C ARG A 59 -10.64 -1.09 17.80
N HIS A 60 -9.85 -1.30 16.75
CA HIS A 60 -9.08 -2.52 16.52
C HIS A 60 -7.62 -2.42 16.97
N CYS A 61 -7.01 -1.25 16.76
CA CYS A 61 -5.59 -1.03 17.01
C CYS A 61 -5.30 -0.60 18.44
N ALA A 62 -6.17 0.22 19.05
CA ALA A 62 -5.95 0.74 20.41
C ALA A 62 -5.77 -0.39 21.47
N PRO A 63 -6.58 -1.47 21.48
CA PRO A 63 -6.38 -2.58 22.41
C PRO A 63 -5.01 -3.26 22.28
N LEU A 64 -4.46 -3.33 21.06
CA LEU A 64 -3.13 -3.91 20.82
C LEU A 64 -1.99 -3.06 21.41
N LEU A 65 -2.27 -1.79 21.74
CA LEU A 65 -1.35 -0.88 22.42
C LEU A 65 -1.60 -0.79 23.93
N GLY A 66 -2.54 -1.59 24.45
CA GLY A 66 -2.95 -1.58 25.87
C GLY A 66 -3.94 -0.47 26.23
N LEU A 67 -4.63 0.11 25.24
CA LEU A 67 -5.62 1.17 25.45
C LEU A 67 -7.06 0.64 25.33
N PRO A 68 -8.04 1.29 25.99
CA PRO A 68 -9.46 0.99 25.77
C PRO A 68 -9.87 1.16 24.30
N ARG A 69 -10.79 0.32 23.84
CA ARG A 69 -11.46 0.50 22.54
C ARG A 69 -12.06 1.90 22.47
N HIS A 70 -11.88 2.57 21.34
CA HIS A 70 -12.40 3.92 21.09
C HIS A 70 -11.84 5.00 22.03
N CYS A 71 -10.66 4.80 22.63
CA CYS A 71 -9.98 5.85 23.38
C CYS A 71 -9.87 7.16 22.55
N PRO A 72 -9.76 8.33 23.20
CA PRO A 72 -9.62 9.61 22.48
C PRO A 72 -8.42 9.59 21.54
N ALA A 73 -8.53 10.25 20.37
CA ALA A 73 -7.48 10.24 19.35
C ALA A 73 -6.13 10.74 19.89
N GLY A 74 -6.13 11.78 20.74
CA GLY A 74 -4.89 12.26 21.38
C GLY A 74 -4.20 11.23 22.27
N VAL A 75 -4.98 10.44 23.02
CA VAL A 75 -4.44 9.34 23.87
C VAL A 75 -3.87 8.22 23.01
N TYR A 76 -4.55 7.87 21.91
CA TYR A 76 -4.07 6.89 20.95
C TYR A 76 -2.74 7.31 20.30
N LEU A 77 -2.66 8.56 19.82
CA LEU A 77 -1.44 9.10 19.20
C LEU A 77 -0.29 9.19 20.19
N ALA A 78 -0.51 9.71 21.41
CA ALA A 78 0.52 9.77 22.43
C ALA A 78 1.12 8.39 22.73
N ARG A 79 0.26 7.37 22.89
CA ARG A 79 0.71 6.00 23.12
C ARG A 79 1.49 5.41 21.96
N ARG A 80 1.13 5.75 20.71
CA ARG A 80 1.91 5.35 19.54
C ARG A 80 3.30 5.98 19.57
N SER A 81 3.40 7.28 19.84
CA SER A 81 4.68 7.99 19.91
C SER A 81 5.56 7.46 21.04
N GLU A 82 5.00 7.10 22.20
CA GLU A 82 5.75 6.47 23.30
C GLU A 82 6.38 5.13 22.93
N LEU A 83 5.70 4.33 22.11
CA LEU A 83 6.17 3.00 21.70
C LEU A 83 7.12 3.06 20.50
N GLY A 84 6.95 4.04 19.63
CA GLY A 84 7.68 4.18 18.36
C GLY A 84 7.11 3.32 17.23
N ALA A 85 7.29 3.79 15.99
CA ALA A 85 6.71 3.19 14.78
C ALA A 85 7.08 1.71 14.60
N ALA A 86 8.33 1.33 14.86
CA ALA A 86 8.81 -0.05 14.71
C ALA A 86 8.04 -1.04 15.62
N GLU A 87 7.89 -0.72 16.90
CA GLU A 87 7.18 -1.59 17.86
C GLU A 87 5.67 -1.63 17.54
N VAL A 88 5.09 -0.50 17.16
CA VAL A 88 3.68 -0.44 16.79
C VAL A 88 3.40 -1.26 15.51
N ASN A 89 4.23 -1.14 14.48
CA ASN A 89 4.11 -1.92 13.25
C ASN A 89 4.24 -3.41 13.55
N ARG A 90 5.25 -3.82 14.33
CA ARG A 90 5.41 -5.22 14.75
C ARG A 90 4.16 -5.77 15.44
N ARG A 91 3.59 -5.05 16.39
CA ARG A 91 2.37 -5.50 17.11
C ARG A 91 1.19 -5.66 16.16
N PHE A 92 0.98 -4.70 15.28
CA PHE A 92 -0.19 -4.68 14.41
C PHE A 92 -0.09 -5.73 13.31
N LEU A 93 1.06 -5.81 12.63
CA LEU A 93 1.28 -6.77 11.55
C LEU A 93 1.19 -8.21 12.05
N ARG A 94 1.73 -8.52 13.23
CA ARG A 94 1.59 -9.86 13.84
C ARG A 94 0.15 -10.17 14.24
N ALA A 95 -0.59 -9.18 14.72
CA ALA A 95 -2.00 -9.35 15.08
C ALA A 95 -2.92 -9.50 13.86
N ALA A 96 -2.51 -9.03 12.68
CA ALA A 96 -3.30 -9.12 11.45
C ALA A 96 -3.45 -10.55 10.90
N ARG A 97 -2.62 -11.50 11.35
CA ARG A 97 -2.66 -12.92 10.92
C ARG A 97 -2.62 -13.10 9.40
N THR A 98 -1.80 -12.28 8.75
CA THR A 98 -1.55 -12.33 7.32
C THR A 98 -0.24 -13.06 7.08
N GLY A 99 -0.28 -14.15 6.31
CA GLY A 99 0.88 -15.00 6.06
C GLY A 99 1.70 -14.60 4.84
N ALA A 100 1.08 -13.84 3.93
CA ALA A 100 1.72 -13.34 2.74
C ALA A 100 1.21 -11.93 2.40
N PHE A 101 2.15 -11.03 2.12
CA PHE A 101 1.91 -9.69 1.63
C PHE A 101 2.44 -9.55 0.20
N CYS A 102 1.63 -9.06 -0.73
CA CYS A 102 2.06 -8.66 -2.07
C CYS A 102 2.16 -7.14 -2.11
N VAL A 103 3.38 -6.62 -2.00
CA VAL A 103 3.67 -5.21 -1.74
C VAL A 103 3.92 -4.47 -3.05
N ASP A 104 3.09 -3.47 -3.35
CA ASP A 104 3.37 -2.51 -4.42
C ASP A 104 4.42 -1.50 -3.95
N THR A 105 5.63 -1.63 -4.50
CA THR A 105 6.78 -0.80 -4.18
C THR A 105 6.88 0.45 -5.05
N GLY A 106 5.96 0.66 -5.99
CA GLY A 106 5.97 1.78 -6.92
C GLY A 106 5.31 3.06 -6.38
N TYR A 107 4.88 3.06 -5.12
CA TYR A 107 4.25 4.21 -4.48
C TYR A 107 4.69 4.32 -3.01
N ALA A 108 5.39 5.42 -2.70
CA ALA A 108 5.92 5.68 -1.36
C ALA A 108 5.90 7.20 -1.08
N PRO A 109 4.72 7.80 -0.79
CA PRO A 109 4.63 9.22 -0.38
C PRO A 109 5.30 9.47 0.98
N HIS A 110 5.52 8.39 1.75
CA HIS A 110 6.31 8.37 2.98
C HIS A 110 7.40 7.31 2.87
N ARG A 111 8.39 7.39 3.75
CA ARG A 111 9.33 6.29 3.96
C ARG A 111 8.56 5.11 4.56
N VAL A 112 8.51 4.01 3.81
CA VAL A 112 7.81 2.79 4.18
C VAL A 112 8.76 1.60 4.16
N THR A 113 8.39 0.54 4.88
CA THR A 113 9.14 -0.71 4.87
C THR A 113 9.25 -1.29 3.45
N ALA A 114 10.44 -1.75 3.08
CA ALA A 114 10.61 -2.67 1.97
C ALA A 114 9.91 -4.01 2.28
N PRO A 115 9.63 -4.87 1.28
CA PRO A 115 8.97 -6.16 1.50
C PRO A 115 9.67 -7.03 2.55
N ALA A 116 11.01 -7.10 2.53
CA ALA A 116 11.77 -7.88 3.50
C ALA A 116 11.59 -7.37 4.95
N GLU A 117 11.59 -6.05 5.14
CA GLU A 117 11.38 -5.42 6.45
C GLU A 117 9.94 -5.63 6.93
N LEU A 118 8.96 -5.57 6.02
CA LEU A 118 7.55 -5.85 6.32
C LEU A 118 7.36 -7.31 6.75
N ALA A 119 7.99 -8.25 6.03
CA ALA A 119 7.98 -9.67 6.34
C ALA A 119 8.56 -9.95 7.74
N GLU A 120 9.68 -9.32 8.08
CA GLU A 120 10.30 -9.46 9.41
C GLU A 120 9.39 -8.91 10.52
N ALA A 121 8.84 -7.71 10.34
CA ALA A 121 7.93 -7.11 11.33
C ALA A 121 6.68 -7.96 11.56
N ALA A 122 6.10 -8.50 10.47
CA ALA A 122 4.91 -9.34 10.49
C ALA A 122 5.17 -10.77 10.97
N GLY A 123 6.40 -11.29 10.83
CA GLY A 123 6.67 -12.72 10.95
C GLY A 123 6.01 -13.53 9.83
N ALA A 124 5.98 -12.97 8.62
CA ALA A 124 5.25 -13.48 7.46
C ALA A 124 6.16 -13.52 6.21
N LYS A 125 5.59 -13.87 5.05
CA LYS A 125 6.24 -13.70 3.75
C LYS A 125 5.82 -12.39 3.12
N ALA A 126 6.71 -11.78 2.33
CA ALA A 126 6.37 -10.65 1.49
C ALA A 126 6.96 -10.83 0.10
N TYR A 127 6.25 -10.32 -0.89
CA TYR A 127 6.54 -10.41 -2.31
C TYR A 127 6.41 -9.04 -2.96
N ASP A 128 7.12 -8.84 -4.06
CA ASP A 128 7.06 -7.61 -4.85
C ASP A 128 5.87 -7.62 -5.83
N VAL A 129 5.22 -6.47 -5.95
CA VAL A 129 4.29 -6.13 -7.03
C VAL A 129 4.88 -4.98 -7.83
N VAL A 130 5.11 -5.21 -9.13
CA VAL A 130 5.70 -4.21 -10.03
C VAL A 130 4.61 -3.25 -10.51
N ARG A 131 4.77 -1.96 -10.22
CA ARG A 131 3.95 -0.89 -10.78
C ARG A 131 4.41 -0.54 -12.19
N LEU A 132 3.56 -0.80 -13.19
CA LEU A 132 3.90 -0.60 -14.60
C LEU A 132 4.17 0.87 -14.94
N GLU A 133 3.47 1.80 -14.31
CA GLU A 133 3.70 3.24 -14.52
C GLU A 133 5.08 3.68 -14.01
N GLY A 134 5.56 3.11 -12.91
CA GLY A 134 6.91 3.40 -12.43
C GLY A 134 7.99 2.89 -13.39
N VAL A 135 7.76 1.76 -14.05
CA VAL A 135 8.64 1.25 -15.11
C VAL A 135 8.60 2.18 -16.34
N ALA A 136 7.41 2.61 -16.75
CA ALA A 136 7.23 3.55 -17.86
C ALA A 136 7.93 4.90 -17.60
N GLU A 137 7.78 5.44 -16.39
CA GLU A 137 8.40 6.70 -15.96
C GLU A 137 9.94 6.60 -15.92
N ALA A 138 10.49 5.47 -15.46
CA ALA A 138 11.94 5.24 -15.50
C ALA A 138 12.46 5.18 -16.95
N VAL A 139 11.77 4.46 -17.84
CA VAL A 139 12.14 4.39 -19.27
C VAL A 139 12.08 5.76 -19.93
N ALA A 140 11.09 6.58 -19.59
CA ALA A 140 10.99 7.95 -20.09
C ALA A 140 12.12 8.84 -19.55
N ALA A 141 12.45 8.73 -18.26
CA ALA A 141 13.53 9.49 -17.63
C ALA A 141 14.93 9.16 -18.22
N ASP A 142 15.12 7.95 -18.75
CA ASP A 142 16.34 7.55 -19.45
C ASP A 142 16.48 8.17 -20.86
N GLY A 143 15.49 8.94 -21.33
CA GLY A 143 15.56 9.69 -22.58
C GLY A 143 15.43 8.82 -23.84
N VAL A 144 14.63 7.76 -23.76
CA VAL A 144 14.38 6.87 -24.91
C VAL A 144 13.60 7.58 -26.02
N GLU A 145 14.09 7.49 -27.26
CA GLU A 145 13.39 8.03 -28.42
C GLU A 145 11.98 7.41 -28.58
N PRO A 146 10.96 8.17 -29.03
CA PRO A 146 9.56 7.71 -29.05
C PRO A 146 9.33 6.41 -29.84
N ASP A 147 10.05 6.21 -30.94
CA ASP A 147 9.97 5.00 -31.78
C ASP A 147 10.62 3.77 -31.14
N ALA A 148 11.50 3.97 -30.16
CA ALA A 148 12.13 2.93 -29.37
C ALA A 148 11.38 2.61 -28.07
N TYR A 149 10.50 3.51 -27.60
CA TYR A 149 9.82 3.41 -26.31
C TYR A 149 9.12 2.07 -26.09
N ALA A 150 8.28 1.61 -27.03
CA ALA A 150 7.52 0.37 -26.88
C ALA A 150 8.41 -0.87 -26.65
N ARG A 151 9.59 -0.90 -27.29
CA ARG A 151 10.58 -1.97 -27.10
C ARG A 151 11.29 -1.82 -25.76
N ALA A 152 11.73 -0.60 -25.42
CA ALA A 152 12.43 -0.32 -24.17
C ALA A 152 11.55 -0.64 -22.95
N PHE A 153 10.31 -0.15 -22.93
CA PHE A 153 9.33 -0.47 -21.89
C PHE A 153 9.08 -1.96 -21.75
N ARG A 154 8.89 -2.68 -22.87
CA ARG A 154 8.68 -4.13 -22.82
C ARG A 154 9.89 -4.85 -22.22
N THR A 155 11.11 -4.47 -22.59
CA THR A 155 12.33 -5.04 -22.01
C THR A 155 12.40 -4.76 -20.51
N ALA A 156 12.25 -3.51 -20.09
CA ALA A 156 12.29 -3.11 -18.69
C ALA A 156 11.21 -3.80 -17.84
N ALA A 157 9.98 -3.91 -18.37
CA ALA A 157 8.89 -4.62 -17.70
C ALA A 157 9.20 -6.11 -17.53
N TRP A 158 9.76 -6.77 -18.57
CA TRP A 158 10.17 -8.18 -18.46
C TRP A 158 11.30 -8.39 -17.47
N GLU A 159 12.29 -7.50 -17.46
CA GLU A 159 13.38 -7.54 -16.48
C GLU A 159 12.84 -7.36 -15.05
N ALA A 160 11.93 -6.39 -14.87
CA ALA A 160 11.31 -6.15 -13.57
C ALA A 160 10.54 -7.37 -13.06
N VAL A 161 9.67 -8.00 -13.87
CA VAL A 161 8.89 -9.17 -13.43
C VAL A 161 9.71 -10.44 -13.26
N ARG A 162 10.89 -10.53 -13.86
CA ARG A 162 11.80 -11.68 -13.71
C ARG A 162 12.65 -11.62 -12.44
N ARG A 163 12.65 -10.49 -11.73
CA ARG A 163 13.35 -10.38 -10.45
C ARG A 163 12.81 -11.43 -9.45
N PRO A 164 13.70 -12.08 -8.67
CA PRO A 164 13.26 -12.98 -7.60
C PRO A 164 12.31 -12.27 -6.64
N GLY A 165 11.22 -12.94 -6.26
CA GLY A 165 10.25 -12.40 -5.29
C GLY A 165 9.11 -11.59 -5.91
N VAL A 166 9.13 -11.27 -7.20
CA VAL A 166 8.01 -10.62 -7.89
C VAL A 166 6.92 -11.64 -8.20
N VAL A 167 5.67 -11.33 -7.83
CA VAL A 167 4.51 -12.23 -8.01
C VAL A 167 3.37 -11.61 -8.79
N ALA A 168 3.36 -10.29 -8.98
CA ALA A 168 2.31 -9.61 -9.72
C ALA A 168 2.80 -8.29 -10.35
N VAL A 169 1.94 -7.74 -11.20
CA VAL A 169 2.02 -6.37 -11.71
C VAL A 169 0.76 -5.61 -11.32
N LYS A 170 0.88 -4.28 -11.25
CA LYS A 170 -0.22 -3.34 -10.98
C LYS A 170 -0.15 -2.19 -11.98
N SER A 171 -1.32 -1.70 -12.38
CA SER A 171 -1.49 -0.44 -13.09
C SER A 171 -2.32 0.54 -12.26
N VAL A 172 -1.90 1.81 -12.27
CA VAL A 172 -2.65 2.97 -11.77
C VAL A 172 -3.21 3.85 -12.89
N ALA A 173 -3.43 3.30 -14.08
CA ALA A 173 -4.00 4.03 -15.22
C ALA A 173 -5.29 4.80 -14.85
N ALA A 174 -6.17 4.23 -14.03
CA ALA A 174 -7.37 4.92 -13.55
C ALA A 174 -7.10 6.24 -12.81
N TYR A 175 -5.98 6.33 -12.08
CA TYR A 175 -5.56 7.57 -11.40
C TYR A 175 -4.97 8.62 -12.37
N ARG A 176 -4.58 8.21 -13.58
CA ARG A 176 -3.95 9.09 -14.58
C ARG A 176 -4.96 9.54 -15.64
N THR A 177 -5.83 8.65 -16.08
CA THR A 177 -6.73 8.86 -17.23
C THR A 177 -8.20 8.74 -16.87
N GLY A 178 -8.54 8.40 -15.63
CA GLY A 178 -9.89 7.99 -15.26
C GLY A 178 -10.22 6.55 -15.71
N PHE A 179 -11.47 6.12 -15.50
CA PHE A 179 -11.90 4.75 -15.77
C PHE A 179 -12.34 4.48 -17.22
N ASP A 180 -12.38 5.50 -18.07
CA ASP A 180 -12.76 5.37 -19.49
C ASP A 180 -11.58 4.91 -20.36
N LEU A 181 -10.96 3.80 -19.96
CA LEU A 181 -9.85 3.18 -20.69
C LEU A 181 -10.42 2.30 -21.80
N ASP A 182 -10.03 2.58 -23.05
CA ASP A 182 -10.34 1.69 -24.16
C ASP A 182 -9.66 0.32 -23.92
N PRO A 183 -10.43 -0.78 -23.82
CA PRO A 183 -9.86 -2.11 -23.63
C PRO A 183 -9.13 -2.63 -24.88
N ALA A 184 -9.28 -1.97 -26.04
CA ALA A 184 -8.56 -2.32 -27.25
C ALA A 184 -7.06 -2.10 -27.07
N ARG A 185 -6.27 -3.03 -27.62
CA ARG A 185 -4.82 -2.88 -27.62
C ARG A 185 -4.43 -1.73 -28.56
N PRO A 186 -3.65 -0.72 -28.10
CA PRO A 186 -3.20 0.34 -28.98
C PRO A 186 -2.28 -0.20 -30.08
N SER A 187 -2.37 0.42 -31.24
CA SER A 187 -1.48 0.18 -32.37
C SER A 187 -0.05 0.66 -32.05
N PRO A 188 0.97 0.11 -32.74
CA PRO A 188 2.35 0.60 -32.59
C PRO A 188 2.52 2.11 -32.86
N ALA A 189 1.72 2.65 -33.79
CA ALA A 189 1.75 4.07 -34.13
C ALA A 189 1.20 4.94 -32.98
N GLU A 190 0.09 4.54 -32.37
CA GLU A 190 -0.49 5.25 -31.21
C GLU A 190 0.47 5.26 -30.02
N VAL A 191 1.15 4.14 -29.76
CA VAL A 191 2.16 4.07 -28.68
C VAL A 191 3.35 4.99 -28.97
N THR A 192 3.82 5.03 -30.22
CA THR A 192 4.94 5.90 -30.63
C THR A 192 4.55 7.37 -30.50
N GLU A 193 3.34 7.73 -30.93
CA GLU A 193 2.84 9.10 -30.84
C GLU A 193 2.66 9.55 -29.39
N ALA A 194 2.09 8.69 -28.54
CA ALA A 194 1.94 8.97 -27.12
C ALA A 194 3.29 9.19 -26.40
N ALA A 195 4.37 8.53 -26.84
CA ALA A 195 5.70 8.66 -26.28
C ALA A 195 6.48 9.93 -26.71
N ARG A 196 5.89 10.80 -27.55
CA ARG A 196 6.49 12.09 -27.94
C ARG A 196 6.30 13.19 -26.90
N HIS A 197 5.44 12.98 -25.92
CA HIS A 197 5.00 13.94 -24.91
C HIS A 197 5.42 13.48 -23.52
#